data_AF-A0A537PRV0-F1
#
_entry.id   AF-A0A537PRV0-F1
#
_cell.length_a   1.000
_cell.length_b   1.000
_cell.length_c   1.000
_cell.angle_alpha   90.00
_cell.angle_beta   90.00
_cell.angle_gamma   90.00
#
_symmetry.space_group_name_H-M   'P 1'
#
loop_
_entity.id
_entity.type
_entity.pdbx_description
1 polymer ?
#
loop_
_entity_poly.entity_id
_entity_poly.type
_entity_poly.pdbx_seq_one_letter_code
_entity_poly.pdbx_strand_id
1 'polypeptide(L)' 'MRAAEHYRQRALECYLIAEGIVDPGKRLAMLELSRNWAALAHHADQGETRAAPWLAGSPDDRRAA' A
#
# COMPACT_ATOMS: atom_id res chain seq x y z
N MET A 1 -4.96 -7.17 -8.75
CA MET A 1 -4.41 -5.88 -8.28
C MET A 1 -3.77 -6.14 -6.92
N ARG A 2 -2.49 -5.79 -6.72
CA ARG A 2 -1.84 -5.99 -5.42
C ARG A 2 -2.42 -5.03 -4.39
N ALA A 3 -2.45 -5.40 -3.10
CA ALA A 3 -3.04 -4.59 -2.04
C ALA A 3 -2.42 -3.18 -1.99
N ALA A 4 -1.09 -3.08 -2.13
CA ALA A 4 -0.39 -1.80 -2.17
C ALA A 4 -0.85 -0.90 -3.33
N GLU A 5 -1.07 -1.46 -4.52
CA GLU A 5 -1.52 -0.71 -5.69
C GLU A 5 -2.96 -0.21 -5.52
N HIS A 6 -3.84 -1.02 -4.94
CA HIS A 6 -5.19 -0.59 -4.58
C HIS A 6 -5.15 0.61 -3.61
N TYR A 7 -4.29 0.57 -2.60
CA TYR A 7 -4.15 1.66 -1.64
C TYR A 7 -3.57 2.93 -2.27
N ARG A 8 -2.60 2.82 -3.19
CA ARG A 8 -2.09 3.98 -3.95
C ARG A 8 -3.18 4.62 -4.81
N GLN A 9 -4.01 3.81 -5.46
CA GLN A 9 -5.17 4.29 -6.23
C GLN A 9 -6.12 5.12 -5.34
N ARG A 10 -6.48 4.60 -4.17
CA ARG A 10 -7.33 5.32 -3.21
C ARG A 10 -6.70 6.61 -2.68
N ALA A 11 -5.39 6.59 -2.42
CA ALA A 11 -4.67 7.79 -2.01
C ALA A 11 -4.77 8.90 -3.08
N LEU A 12 -4.58 8.55 -4.35
CA LEU A 12 -4.69 9.48 -5.48
C LEU A 12 -6.13 10.00 -5.65
N GLU A 13 -7.14 9.13 -5.56
CA GLU A 13 -8.55 9.53 -5.64
C GLU A 13 -8.89 10.56 -4.55
N CYS A 14 -8.51 10.33 -3.29
CA CYS A 14 -8.72 11.28 -2.21
C CYS A 14 -8.01 12.61 -2.48
N TYR A 15 -6.76 12.58 -2.95
CA TYR A 15 -6.03 13.80 -3.28
C TYR A 15 -6.74 14.62 -4.37
N LEU A 16 -7.16 13.98 -5.47
CA LEU A 16 -7.85 14.65 -6.58
C LEU A 16 -9.21 15.21 -6.15
N ILE A 17 -9.94 14.52 -5.26
CA ILE A 17 -11.17 15.05 -4.68
C ILE A 17 -10.87 16.28 -3.82
N ALA A 18 -9.81 16.25 -3.01
CA ALA A 18 -9.43 17.37 -2.14
C ALA A 18 -9.14 18.66 -2.92
N GLU A 19 -8.57 18.56 -4.12
CA GLU A 19 -8.32 19.72 -4.99
C GLU A 19 -9.61 20.44 -5.43
N GLY A 20 -10.74 19.74 -5.45
CA GLY A 20 -12.05 20.33 -5.76
C GLY A 20 -12.81 20.87 -4.55
N ILE A 21 -12.30 20.73 -3.33
CA ILE A 21 -13.02 21.14 -2.11
C ILE A 21 -12.66 22.58 -1.72
N VAL A 22 -13.67 23.46 -1.69
CA VAL A 22 -13.54 24.87 -1.29
C VAL A 22 -13.41 25.02 0.23
N ASP A 23 -14.17 24.23 0.99
CA ASP A 23 -14.17 24.29 2.44
C ASP A 23 -12.82 23.78 3.01
N PRO A 24 -12.07 24.59 3.76
CA PRO A 24 -10.72 24.24 4.17
C PRO A 24 -10.68 23.05 5.14
N GLY A 25 -11.69 22.89 6.00
CA GLY A 25 -11.78 21.77 6.94
C GLY A 25 -12.02 20.45 6.22
N LYS A 26 -12.98 20.42 5.29
CA LYS A 26 -13.26 19.25 4.45
C LYS A 26 -12.09 18.92 3.52
N ARG A 27 -11.40 19.94 2.98
CA ARG A 27 -10.20 19.75 2.18
C ARG A 27 -9.10 19.08 3.00
N LEU A 28 -8.84 19.59 4.21
CA LEU A 28 -7.85 19.02 5.11
C LEU A 28 -8.17 17.55 5.45
N ALA A 29 -9.42 17.25 5.80
CA ALA A 29 -9.86 15.88 6.11
C ALA A 29 -9.65 14.92 4.93
N MET A 30 -9.90 15.37 3.70
CA MET A 30 -9.68 14.54 2.50
C MET A 30 -8.19 14.32 2.21
N LEU A 31 -7.35 15.33 2.45
CA LEU A 31 -5.88 15.20 2.36
C LEU A 31 -5.33 14.25 3.44
N GLU A 32 -5.88 14.26 4.65
CA GLU A 32 -5.55 13.29 5.71
C GLU A 32 -5.89 11.86 5.31
N LEU A 33 -7.08 11.66 4.74
CA LEU A 33 -7.49 10.35 4.23
C LEU A 33 -6.57 9.85 3.12
N SER A 34 -6.17 10.73 2.19
CA SER A 34 -5.17 10.43 1.15
C SER A 34 -3.85 9.93 1.76
N ARG A 35 -3.34 10.62 2.79
CA ARG A 35 -2.10 10.23 3.49
C ARG A 35 -2.25 8.87 4.20
N ASN A 36 -3.41 8.59 4.80
CA ASN A 36 -3.66 7.31 5.45
C ASN A 36 -3.62 6.14 4.46
N TRP A 37 -4.21 6.32 3.27
CA TRP A 37 -4.11 5.33 2.18
C TRP A 37 -2.67 5.13 1.69
N ALA A 38 -1.90 6.21 1.55
CA ALA A 38 -0.48 6.12 1.18
C ALA A 38 0.34 5.35 2.23
N ALA A 39 0.07 5.55 3.51
CA ALA A 39 0.71 4.80 4.59
C ALA A 39 0.36 3.29 4.53
N LEU A 40 -0.92 2.95 4.26
CA LEU A 40 -1.33 1.55 4.06
C LEU A 40 -0.63 0.91 2.85
N ALA A 41 -0.47 1.65 1.75
CA ALA A 41 0.29 1.18 0.59
C ALA A 41 1.74 0.85 0.96
N HIS A 42 2.40 1.73 1.71
CA HIS A 42 3.77 1.55 2.17
C HIS A 42 3.91 0.31 3.07
N HIS A 43 2.98 0.12 4.01
CA HIS A 43 2.97 -1.07 4.86
C HIS A 43 2.68 -2.35 4.09
N ALA A 44 1.80 -2.32 3.09
CA ALA A 44 1.52 -3.47 2.24
C ALA A 44 2.75 -3.91 1.41
N ASP A 45 3.51 -2.96 0.87
CA ASP A 45 4.78 -3.27 0.19
C ASP A 45 5.80 -3.91 1.13
N GLN A 46 5.92 -3.39 2.37
CA GLN A 46 6.82 -3.95 3.38
C GLN A 46 6.38 -5.34 3.85
N GLY A 47 5.08 -5.57 4.02
CA GLY A 47 4.53 -6.87 4.38
C GLY A 47 4.78 -7.92 3.30
N GLU A 48 4.60 -7.55 2.04
CA GLU A 48 4.96 -8.38 0.88
C GLU A 48 6.47 -8.67 0.84
N THR A 49 7.31 -7.67 1.14
CA THR A 49 8.78 -7.82 1.19
C THR A 49 9.23 -8.71 2.37
N ARG A 50 8.56 -8.65 3.52
CA ARG A 50 8.88 -9.43 4.72
C ARG A 50 8.40 -10.88 4.63
N ALA A 51 7.42 -11.19 3.77
CA ALA A 51 6.89 -12.53 3.59
C ALA A 51 7.87 -13.50 2.86
N ALA A 52 9.01 -13.04 2.31
CA ALA A 52 9.89 -13.92 1.53
C ALA A 52 11.40 -13.74 1.83
N PRO A 53 11.91 -14.41 2.88
CA PRO A 53 13.25 -15.03 2.78
C PRO A 53 13.26 -16.56 2.90
N TRP A 54 12.23 -17.17 3.47
CA TRP A 54 12.19 -18.61 3.81
C TRP A 54 11.26 -19.44 2.91
N LEU A 55 10.59 -18.80 1.94
CA LEU A 55 9.79 -19.47 0.91
C LEU A 55 10.58 -19.79 -0.38
N ALA A 56 11.84 -19.35 -0.46
CA ALA A 56 12.77 -19.85 -1.47
C ALA A 56 13.29 -21.21 -0.98
N GLY A 57 12.80 -22.28 -1.60
CA GLY A 57 13.00 -23.66 -1.16
C GLY A 57 14.43 -23.97 -0.70
N SER A 58 14.51 -24.70 0.42
CA SER A 58 15.77 -25.20 0.96
C SER A 58 16.49 -26.06 -0.10
N PRO A 59 17.78 -25.81 -0.38
CA PRO A 59 18.56 -26.60 -1.35
C PRO A 59 18.72 -28.09 -0.99
N ASP A 60 18.38 -28.49 0.23
CA ASP A 60 18.68 -29.82 0.77
C ASP A 60 17.77 -30.96 0.28
N ASP A 61 16.61 -30.69 -0.30
CA ASP A 61 15.69 -31.76 -0.74
C ASP A 61 16.11 -32.46 -2.06
N ARG A 62 17.18 -32.02 -2.72
CA ARG A 62 17.62 -32.58 -4.03
C ARG A 62 18.68 -33.68 -3.97
N ARG A 63 19.04 -34.19 -2.78
CA ARG A 63 20.08 -35.25 -2.63
C ARG A 63 19.60 -36.60 -2.11
N ALA A 64 18.30 -36.86 -2.06
CA ALA A 64 17.77 -38.18 -1.72
C ALA A 64 16.74 -38.66 -2.74
N ALA A 65 17.22 -39.13 -3.89
CA ALA A 65 16.50 -40.05 -4.78
C ALA A 65 17.50 -40.88 -5.58
#